data_AF-A0A2S2PUE6-F1
#
_entry.id   AF-A0A2S2PUE6-F1
#
_cell.length_a   1.000
_cell.length_b   1.000
_cell.length_c   1.000
_cell.angle_alpha   90.00
_cell.angle_beta   90.00
_cell.angle_gamma   90.00
#
_symmetry.space_group_name_H-M   'P 1'
#
loop_
_entity.id
_entity.type
_entity.pdbx_description
1 polymer ?
#
loop_
_entity_poly.entity_id
_entity_poly.type
_entity_poly.pdbx_seq_one_letter_code
_entity_poly.pdbx_strand_id
1 'polypeptide(L)'
;ERADEKAHHTITSPDAIRLNCFTLHDAKSIAKTISDNIWLRAWKQGFTKLNEIKNTIHPWPSPSDSTRKIETTINRMRIGHTWLTHQYLMKKEDLPICTSCGIPLSIKHIVSECRVYETDKREPG
;
A
#
# COMPACT_ATOMS: atom_id res chain seq x y z
N GLU A 1 12.60 -3.00 51.74
CA GLU A 1 11.55 -3.45 52.68
C GLU A 1 10.61 -2.33 53.13
N ARG A 2 10.98 -1.43 54.06
CA ARG A 2 10.06 -0.35 54.52
C ARG A 2 9.58 0.62 53.43
N ALA A 3 10.37 0.77 52.36
CA ALA A 3 9.99 1.55 51.17
C ALA A 3 8.97 0.80 50.29
N ASP A 4 9.12 -0.52 50.15
CA ASP A 4 8.24 -1.37 49.34
C ASP A 4 6.88 -1.56 50.02
N GLU A 5 6.87 -1.71 51.34
CA GLU A 5 5.63 -1.74 52.13
C GLU A 5 4.83 -0.44 51.96
N LYS A 6 5.50 0.71 52.06
CA LYS A 6 4.85 2.01 51.82
C LYS A 6 4.29 2.14 50.40
N ALA A 7 5.02 1.64 49.39
CA ALA A 7 4.54 1.64 48.02
C ALA A 7 3.27 0.78 47.86
N HIS A 8 3.26 -0.41 48.44
CA HIS A 8 2.12 -1.33 48.41
C HIS A 8 0.87 -0.76 49.11
N HIS A 9 1.06 -0.11 50.26
CA HIS A 9 -0.03 0.57 50.97
C HIS A 9 -0.60 1.76 50.18
N THR A 10 0.22 2.44 49.38
CA THR A 10 -0.20 3.59 48.57
C THR A 10 -1.08 3.17 47.39
N ILE A 11 -0.80 2.03 46.75
CA ILE A 11 -1.58 1.50 45.61
C ILE A 11 -2.97 1.00 46.05
N THR A 12 -3.05 0.46 47.25
CA THR A 12 -4.29 -0.14 47.78
C THR A 12 -5.22 0.90 48.43
N SER A 13 -4.80 2.16 48.53
CA SER A 13 -5.59 3.24 49.16
C SER A 13 -6.86 3.56 48.36
N PRO A 14 -8.00 3.83 49.03
CA PRO A 14 -9.22 4.34 48.39
C PRO A 14 -9.00 5.67 47.64
N ASP A 15 -8.00 6.46 48.07
CA ASP A 15 -7.64 7.76 47.48
C ASP A 15 -6.62 7.63 46.34
N ALA A 16 -6.25 6.40 45.96
CA ALA A 16 -5.30 6.17 44.88
C ALA A 16 -5.89 6.63 43.54
N ILE A 17 -5.23 7.61 42.92
CA ILE A 17 -5.60 8.07 41.57
C ILE A 17 -5.32 6.92 40.60
N ARG A 18 -6.37 6.24 40.15
CA ARG A 18 -6.31 5.35 38.98
C ARG A 18 -6.12 6.20 37.74
N LEU A 19 -4.86 6.48 37.40
CA LEU A 19 -4.53 6.97 36.07
C LEU A 19 -4.99 5.91 35.08
N ASN A 20 -5.78 6.30 34.07
CA ASN A 20 -6.08 5.45 32.93
C ASN A 20 -4.77 5.30 32.14
N CYS A 21 -3.92 4.39 32.62
CA CYS A 21 -2.56 4.21 32.16
C CYS A 21 -2.65 3.51 30.82
N PHE A 22 -2.55 4.29 29.75
CA PHE A 22 -2.33 3.75 28.42
C PHE A 22 -1.04 2.93 28.47
N THR A 23 -1.11 1.63 28.15
CA THR A 23 0.07 0.78 28.25
C THR A 23 1.11 1.23 27.22
N LEU A 24 2.38 0.85 27.43
CA LEU A 24 3.41 1.08 26.41
C LEU A 24 3.02 0.47 25.05
N HIS A 25 2.33 -0.67 25.05
CA HIS A 25 1.81 -1.29 23.84
C HIS A 25 0.82 -0.35 23.14
N ASP A 26 -0.12 0.20 23.89
CA ASP A 26 -1.13 1.07 23.33
C ASP A 26 -0.47 2.34 22.78
N ALA A 27 0.49 2.93 23.50
CA ALA A 27 1.24 4.11 23.05
C ALA A 27 1.96 3.85 21.72
N LYS A 28 2.60 2.68 21.58
CA LYS A 28 3.21 2.24 20.32
C LYS A 28 2.18 2.08 19.21
N SER A 29 1.01 1.51 19.52
CA SER A 29 -0.08 1.34 18.57
C SER A 29 -0.58 2.69 18.04
N ILE A 30 -0.85 3.65 18.94
CA ILE A 30 -1.25 5.02 18.55
C ILE A 30 -0.17 5.68 17.69
N ALA A 31 1.09 5.63 18.13
CA ALA A 31 2.19 6.25 17.38
C ALA A 31 2.31 5.67 15.96
N LYS A 32 2.14 4.35 15.83
CA LYS A 32 2.09 3.67 14.54
C LYS A 32 0.90 4.15 13.70
N THR A 33 -0.32 4.17 14.25
CA THR A 33 -1.52 4.62 13.54
C THR A 33 -1.40 6.07 13.06
N ILE A 34 -0.85 6.96 13.88
CA ILE A 34 -0.62 8.36 13.50
C ILE A 34 0.37 8.42 12.32
N SER A 35 1.50 7.71 12.44
CA SER A 35 2.52 7.65 11.38
C SER A 35 1.96 7.12 10.07
N ASP A 36 1.20 6.02 10.14
CA ASP A 36 0.55 5.38 8.99
C ASP A 36 -0.46 6.33 8.34
N ASN A 37 -1.24 7.09 9.12
CA ASN A 37 -2.20 8.05 8.58
C ASN A 37 -1.54 9.23 7.87
N ILE A 38 -0.44 9.76 8.42
CA ILE A 38 0.35 10.82 7.78
C ILE A 38 0.90 10.31 6.45
N TRP A 39 1.50 9.12 6.46
CA TRP A 39 2.03 8.49 5.26
C TRP A 39 0.95 8.20 4.21
N LEU A 40 -0.19 7.68 4.63
CA LEU A 40 -1.31 7.40 3.73
C LEU A 40 -1.85 8.68 3.09
N ARG A 41 -1.92 9.78 3.84
CA ARG A 41 -2.34 11.08 3.31
C ARG A 41 -1.35 11.60 2.27
N ALA A 42 -0.06 11.59 2.58
CA ALA A 42 0.98 11.99 1.64
C ALA A 42 0.99 11.09 0.38
N TRP A 43 0.83 9.78 0.56
CA TRP A 43 0.72 8.83 -0.53
C TRP A 43 -0.48 9.14 -1.44
N LYS A 44 -1.68 9.34 -0.89
CA LYS A 44 -2.87 9.65 -1.70
C LYS A 44 -2.78 10.97 -2.47
N GLN A 45 -1.92 11.90 -2.05
CA GLN A 45 -1.67 13.16 -2.75
C GLN A 45 -0.65 13.03 -3.89
N GLY A 46 0.04 11.89 -4.01
CA GLY A 46 1.01 11.65 -5.07
C GLY A 46 0.34 11.38 -6.42
N PHE A 47 0.92 11.93 -7.50
CA PHE A 47 0.43 11.78 -8.88
C PHE A 47 1.23 10.74 -9.69
N THR A 48 1.78 9.71 -9.03
CA THR A 48 2.55 8.68 -9.76
C THR A 48 1.62 7.61 -10.34
N LYS A 49 2.05 6.94 -11.41
CA LYS A 49 1.35 5.80 -12.01
C LYS A 49 1.00 4.71 -10.99
N LEU A 50 1.82 4.53 -9.96
CA LEU A 50 1.58 3.54 -8.91
C LEU A 50 0.46 3.97 -7.95
N ASN A 51 0.32 5.27 -7.70
CA ASN A 51 -0.72 5.82 -6.81
C ASN A 51 -2.12 5.65 -7.44
N GLU A 52 -2.22 5.73 -8.77
CA GLU A 52 -3.47 5.49 -9.49
C GLU A 52 -4.05 4.08 -9.27
N ILE A 53 -3.19 3.09 -9.02
CA ILE A 53 -3.58 1.69 -8.82
C ILE A 53 -3.48 1.25 -7.36
N LYS A 54 -2.75 1.98 -6.50
CA LYS A 54 -2.48 1.62 -5.10
C LYS A 54 -2.87 2.76 -4.17
N ASN A 55 -4.05 2.64 -3.55
CA ASN A 55 -4.59 3.63 -2.63
C ASN A 55 -4.27 3.37 -1.14
N THR A 56 -3.39 2.42 -0.84
CA THR A 56 -2.97 2.04 0.51
C THR A 56 -1.45 2.14 0.65
N ILE A 57 -0.93 2.19 1.88
CA ILE A 57 0.51 2.10 2.17
C ILE A 57 0.95 0.68 2.51
N HIS A 58 0.01 -0.23 2.74
CA HIS A 58 0.31 -1.62 3.08
C HIS A 58 0.97 -2.37 1.92
N PRO A 59 1.83 -3.37 2.21
CA PRO A 59 2.37 -4.26 1.19
C PRO A 59 1.24 -4.93 0.40
N TRP A 60 1.51 -5.24 -0.87
CA TRP A 60 0.61 -6.09 -1.63
C TRP A 60 0.64 -7.52 -1.05
N PRO A 61 -0.50 -8.21 -0.99
CA PRO A 61 -0.49 -9.63 -0.65
C PRO A 61 0.26 -10.37 -1.77
N SER A 62 1.41 -10.94 -1.44
CA SER A 62 2.13 -11.86 -2.33
C SER A 62 1.60 -13.28 -2.12
N PRO A 63 1.31 -14.04 -3.18
CA PRO A 63 1.03 -15.47 -3.07
C PRO A 63 2.19 -16.19 -2.38
N SER A 64 1.88 -17.22 -1.58
CA SER A 64 2.90 -18.03 -0.90
C SER A 64 3.90 -18.65 -1.88
N ASP A 65 3.46 -18.95 -3.10
CA ASP A 65 4.25 -19.63 -4.12
C ASP A 65 4.90 -18.66 -5.12
N SER A 66 4.94 -17.36 -4.78
CA SER A 66 5.53 -16.36 -5.66
C SER A 66 7.06 -16.45 -5.67
N THR A 67 7.63 -16.68 -6.85
CA THR A 67 9.07 -16.58 -7.05
C THR A 67 9.49 -15.12 -7.18
N ARG A 68 10.75 -14.80 -6.83
CA ARG A 68 11.36 -13.47 -7.05
C ARG A 68 11.15 -12.97 -8.49
N LYS A 69 11.17 -13.87 -9.47
CA LYS A 69 10.94 -13.55 -10.89
C LYS A 69 9.52 -13.04 -11.11
N ILE A 70 8.51 -13.72 -10.56
CA ILE A 70 7.09 -13.33 -10.67
C ILE A 70 6.87 -11.97 -10.00
N GLU A 71 7.37 -11.78 -8.78
CA GLU A 71 7.23 -10.52 -8.05
C GLU A 71 7.87 -9.34 -8.81
N THR A 72 9.06 -9.55 -9.38
CA THR A 72 9.74 -8.53 -10.18
C THR A 72 8.94 -8.18 -11.43
N THR A 73 8.39 -9.18 -12.12
CA THR A 73 7.54 -8.96 -13.31
C THR A 73 6.30 -8.15 -12.95
N ILE A 74 5.60 -8.52 -11.87
CA ILE A 74 4.40 -7.80 -11.41
C ILE A 74 4.76 -6.37 -11.00
N ASN A 75 5.86 -6.16 -10.28
CA ASN A 75 6.27 -4.82 -9.84
C ASN A 75 6.64 -3.92 -11.02
N ARG A 76 7.35 -4.43 -12.03
CA ARG A 76 7.64 -3.69 -13.28
C ARG A 76 6.36 -3.36 -14.03
N MET A 77 5.44 -4.33 -14.14
CA MET A 77 4.13 -4.10 -14.75
C MET A 77 3.37 -2.98 -14.04
N ARG A 78 3.28 -2.99 -12.71
CA ARG A 78 2.55 -1.98 -11.91
C ARG A 78 3.02 -0.54 -12.16
N ILE A 79 4.31 -0.33 -12.40
CA ILE A 79 4.87 0.99 -12.70
C ILE A 79 4.90 1.31 -14.20
N GLY A 80 4.25 0.51 -15.04
CA GLY A 80 4.15 0.75 -16.49
C GLY A 80 5.41 0.43 -17.29
N HIS A 81 6.30 -0.43 -16.78
CA HIS A 81 7.47 -0.93 -17.50
C HIS A 81 7.13 -2.23 -18.24
N THR A 82 6.06 -2.21 -19.03
CA THR A 82 5.74 -3.26 -20.00
C THR A 82 6.13 -2.80 -21.39
N TRP A 83 6.22 -3.73 -22.33
CA TRP A 83 6.47 -3.40 -23.73
C TRP A 83 5.43 -2.40 -24.27
N LEU A 84 4.13 -2.67 -24.07
CA LEU A 84 3.03 -1.84 -24.58
C LEU A 84 3.04 -0.41 -24.04
N THR A 85 3.36 -0.20 -22.77
CA THR A 85 3.25 1.13 -22.13
C THR A 85 4.58 1.85 -21.97
N HIS A 86 5.70 1.25 -22.36
CA HIS A 86 7.05 1.83 -22.16
C HIS A 86 7.89 1.87 -23.44
N GLN A 87 7.64 1.01 -24.44
CA GLN A 87 8.50 0.92 -25.62
C GLN A 87 8.60 2.25 -26.38
N TYR A 88 7.52 3.04 -26.44
CA TYR A 88 7.50 4.33 -27.13
C TYR A 88 8.58 5.30 -26.60
N LEU A 89 8.92 5.25 -25.31
CA LEU A 89 9.99 6.07 -24.72
C LEU A 89 11.36 5.69 -25.28
N MET A 90 11.61 4.39 -25.45
CA MET A 90 12.88 3.90 -26.01
C MET A 90 13.01 4.24 -27.49
N LYS A 91 11.90 4.20 -28.21
CA LYS A 91 11.83 4.53 -29.64
C LYS A 91 11.69 6.03 -29.93
N LYS A 92 11.42 6.85 -28.89
CA LYS A 92 11.07 8.28 -29.01
C LYS A 92 9.86 8.51 -29.92
N GLU A 93 8.90 7.61 -29.85
CA GLU A 93 7.61 7.71 -30.54
C GLU A 93 6.57 8.37 -29.64
N ASP A 94 5.39 8.64 -30.19
CA ASP A 94 4.26 9.16 -29.42
C ASP A 94 3.68 8.10 -28.45
N LEU A 95 3.03 8.58 -27.39
CA LEU A 95 2.36 7.73 -26.42
C LEU A 95 1.27 6.90 -27.12
N PRO A 96 1.31 5.56 -27.05
CA PRO A 96 0.37 4.73 -27.80
C PRO A 96 -1.05 4.92 -27.27
N ILE A 97 -2.00 4.99 -28.18
CA ILE A 97 -3.42 5.17 -27.91
C ILE A 97 -4.14 3.82 -28.05
N CYS A 98 -5.06 3.51 -27.14
CA CYS A 98 -5.94 2.37 -27.28
C CYS A 98 -6.84 2.55 -28.51
N THR A 99 -6.78 1.62 -29.46
CA THR A 99 -7.57 1.69 -30.70
C THR A 99 -9.08 1.64 -30.48
N SER A 100 -9.53 0.98 -29.41
CA SER A 100 -10.96 0.89 -29.08
C SER A 100 -11.47 2.05 -28.24
N CYS A 101 -10.65 2.61 -27.35
CA CYS A 101 -11.10 3.63 -26.39
C CYS A 101 -10.66 5.04 -26.75
N GLY A 102 -9.70 5.21 -27.68
CA GLY A 102 -9.19 6.52 -28.09
C GLY A 102 -8.40 7.27 -27.02
N ILE A 103 -8.04 6.61 -25.91
CA ILE A 103 -7.28 7.21 -24.80
C ILE A 103 -5.88 6.60 -24.69
N PRO A 104 -4.92 7.31 -24.08
CA PRO A 104 -3.57 6.79 -23.89
C PRO A 104 -3.53 5.45 -23.15
N LEU A 105 -2.67 4.55 -23.62
CA LEU A 105 -2.44 3.27 -22.96
C LEU A 105 -1.74 3.48 -21.61
N SER A 106 -2.37 2.98 -20.56
CA SER A 106 -1.80 2.85 -19.22
C SER A 106 -2.06 1.44 -18.68
N ILE A 107 -1.34 1.05 -17.64
CA ILE A 107 -1.56 -0.25 -16.99
C ILE A 107 -2.94 -0.30 -16.35
N LYS A 108 -3.39 0.81 -15.75
CA LYS A 108 -4.74 0.96 -15.24
C LYS A 108 -5.76 0.71 -16.35
N HIS A 109 -5.56 1.32 -17.51
CA HIS A 109 -6.43 1.14 -18.65
C HIS A 109 -6.51 -0.33 -19.11
N ILE A 110 -5.35 -0.95 -19.33
CA ILE A 110 -5.24 -2.35 -19.79
C ILE A 110 -5.86 -3.32 -18.77
N VAL A 111 -5.57 -3.14 -17.48
CA VAL A 111 -5.96 -4.10 -16.45
C VAL A 111 -7.38 -3.87 -15.92
N SER A 112 -7.92 -2.65 -15.95
CA SER A 112 -9.18 -2.35 -15.24
C SER A 112 -10.24 -1.59 -16.03
N GLU A 113 -9.92 -0.93 -17.15
CA GLU A 113 -10.88 -0.02 -17.81
C GLU A 113 -11.24 -0.47 -19.25
N CYS A 114 -10.34 -1.16 -19.94
CA CYS A 114 -10.50 -1.47 -21.36
C CYS A 114 -11.14 -2.85 -21.58
N ARG A 115 -12.31 -2.88 -22.25
CA ARG A 115 -13.05 -4.11 -22.59
C ARG A 115 -12.28 -5.05 -23.53
N VAL A 116 -11.45 -4.51 -24.42
CA VAL A 116 -10.65 -5.32 -25.37
C VAL A 116 -9.65 -6.21 -24.64
N TYR A 117 -9.13 -5.74 -23.51
CA TYR A 117 -8.19 -6.49 -22.68
C TYR A 117 -8.90 -7.28 -21.56
N GLU A 118 -10.23 -7.29 -21.51
CA GLU A 118 -10.99 -8.15 -20.60
C GLU A 118 -11.09 -9.59 -21.11
N THR A 119 -11.12 -9.80 -22.42
CA THR A 119 -11.24 -11.14 -23.03
C THR A 119 -10.01 -12.02 -22.80
N ASP A 120 -8.83 -11.41 -22.68
CA ASP A 120 -7.55 -12.12 -22.41
C ASP A 120 -7.43 -12.61 -20.96
N LYS A 121 -8.37 -12.24 -20.07
CA LYS A 121 -8.38 -12.66 -18.65
C LYS A 121 -9.13 -13.97 -18.43
N ARG A 122 -9.78 -14.52 -19.46
CA ARG A 122 -10.68 -15.68 -19.35
C ARG A 122 -10.09 -16.99 -19.87
N GLU A 123 -8.84 -16.98 -20.36
CA GLU A 123 -8.15 -18.22 -20.71
C GLU A 123 -7.15 -18.58 -19.60
N PRO A 124 -7.48 -19.57 -18.74
CA PRO A 124 -6.46 -20.25 -17.97
C PRO A 124 -5.66 -21.14 -18.93
N GLY A 125 -4.51 -20.63 -19.37
CA GLY A 125 -3.42 -21.45 -19.92
C GLY A 125 -2.56 -22.03 -18.81
#